data_AF-A0A347APU6-F1
#
_entry.id   AF-A0A347APU6-F1
#
_cell.length_a   1.000
_cell.length_b   1.000
_cell.length_c   1.000
_cell.angle_alpha   90.00
_cell.angle_beta   90.00
_cell.angle_gamma   90.00
#
_symmetry.space_group_name_H-M   'P 1'
#
loop_
_entity.id
_entity.type
_entity.pdbx_description
1 polymer ?
#
loop_
_entity_poly.entity_id
_entity_poly.type
_entity_poly.pdbx_seq_one_letter_code
_entity_poly.pdbx_strand_id
1 'polypeptide(L)'
;MIIHANVISYLIALAAALILGVILRLPLLPEKPMRKSWTISAVFPTAVLAIGFYAIVYELGYQGYIVALITGIITALFSKFILEKVVPVPESEESHE
;
A
#
# COMPACT_ATOMS: atom_id res chain seq x y z
N MET A 1 -2.85 -10.83 -25.84
CA MET A 1 -1.55 -10.15 -25.66
C MET A 1 -0.79 -10.95 -24.62
N ILE A 2 0.37 -11.56 -24.94
CA ILE A 2 1.17 -12.25 -23.92
C ILE A 2 1.93 -11.17 -23.16
N ILE A 3 1.25 -10.72 -22.13
CA ILE A 3 1.62 -9.60 -21.28
C ILE A 3 2.76 -10.09 -20.37
N HIS A 4 4.01 -9.69 -20.67
CA HIS A 4 5.17 -10.04 -19.86
C HIS A 4 5.18 -9.17 -18.59
N ALA A 5 4.66 -9.72 -17.49
CA ALA A 5 4.65 -9.06 -16.20
C ALA A 5 6.09 -8.67 -15.81
N ASN A 6 6.41 -7.38 -15.95
CA ASN A 6 7.74 -6.90 -15.66
C ASN A 6 7.88 -6.77 -14.15
N VAL A 7 8.51 -7.78 -13.53
CA VAL A 7 8.78 -7.84 -12.09
C VAL A 7 9.43 -6.55 -11.58
N ILE A 8 10.24 -5.88 -12.40
CA ILE A 8 10.88 -4.60 -12.06
C ILE A 8 9.83 -3.51 -11.82
N SER A 9 8.74 -3.47 -12.60
CA SER A 9 7.71 -2.45 -12.43
C SER A 9 6.93 -2.64 -11.13
N TYR A 10 6.69 -3.88 -10.71
CA TYR A 10 6.14 -4.17 -9.38
C TYR A 10 7.08 -3.71 -8.27
N LEU A 11 8.39 -3.94 -8.41
CA LEU A 11 9.39 -3.46 -7.45
C LEU A 11 9.44 -1.93 -7.38
N ILE A 12 9.28 -1.24 -8.51
CA ILE A 12 9.20 0.23 -8.56
C ILE A 12 7.96 0.74 -7.83
N ALA A 13 6.79 0.16 -8.09
CA ALA A 13 5.54 0.54 -7.41
C ALA A 13 5.64 0.33 -5.90
N LEU A 14 6.19 -0.82 -5.49
CA LEU A 14 6.47 -1.14 -4.09
C LEU A 14 7.43 -0.15 -3.45
N ALA A 15 8.59 0.08 -4.05
CA ALA A 15 9.60 0.99 -3.52
C ALA A 15 9.06 2.42 -3.41
N ALA A 16 8.34 2.90 -4.43
CA ALA A 16 7.71 4.22 -4.42
C ALA A 16 6.70 4.36 -3.27
N ALA A 17 5.86 3.36 -3.06
CA ALA A 17 4.87 3.36 -1.99
C ALA A 17 5.53 3.32 -0.60
N LEU A 18 6.59 2.53 -0.43
CA LEU A 18 7.34 2.45 0.83
C LEU A 18 8.07 3.76 1.15
N ILE A 19 8.84 4.28 0.20
CA ILE A 19 9.60 5.53 0.37
C ILE A 19 8.64 6.67 0.68
N LEU A 20 7.55 6.80 -0.09
CA LEU A 20 6.59 7.86 0.15
C LEU A 20 5.83 7.65 1.46
N GLY A 21 5.49 6.42 1.83
CA GLY A 21 4.89 6.09 3.12
C GLY A 21 5.75 6.55 4.29
N VAL A 22 7.06 6.32 4.23
CA VAL A 22 8.02 6.78 5.25
C VAL A 22 8.14 8.31 5.26
N ILE A 23 8.21 8.97 4.09
CA ILE A 23 8.21 10.45 4.00
C ILE A 23 6.93 11.04 4.62
N LEU A 24 5.81 10.36 4.41
CA LEU A 24 4.52 10.69 4.98
C LEU A 24 4.39 10.33 6.47
N ARG A 25 5.47 9.86 7.12
CA ARG A 25 5.50 9.46 8.53
C ARG A 25 4.55 8.30 8.89
N LEU A 26 4.26 7.41 7.94
CA LEU A 26 3.67 6.13 8.29
C LEU A 26 4.73 5.28 9.02
N PRO A 27 4.36 4.58 10.10
CA PRO A 27 5.28 3.65 10.76
C PRO A 27 5.73 2.61 9.74
N LEU A 28 6.99 2.17 9.82
CA LEU A 28 7.52 1.21 8.84
C LEU A 28 6.85 -0.16 9.04
N LEU A 29 6.75 -0.59 10.29
CA LEU A 29 6.17 -1.86 10.72
C LEU A 29 4.95 -1.59 11.62
N PRO A 30 3.96 -2.49 11.65
CA PRO A 30 2.84 -2.38 12.58
C PRO A 30 3.32 -2.52 14.04
N GLU A 31 2.69 -1.78 14.95
CA GLU A 31 3.10 -1.71 16.37
C GLU A 31 2.75 -2.95 17.19
N LYS A 32 1.66 -3.65 16.85
CA LYS A 32 1.26 -4.92 17.47
C LYS A 32 1.34 -6.03 16.40
N PRO A 33 1.45 -7.32 16.78
CA PRO A 33 1.40 -8.43 15.81
C PRO A 33 0.23 -8.26 14.84
N MET A 34 0.49 -8.47 13.56
CA MET A 34 -0.33 -8.06 12.40
C MET A 34 -1.81 -8.51 12.44
N ARG A 35 -2.14 -9.50 13.28
CA ARG A 35 -3.51 -10.00 13.51
C ARG A 35 -4.30 -9.20 14.57
N LYS A 36 -3.61 -8.42 15.41
CA LYS A 36 -4.16 -7.66 16.54
C LYS A 36 -3.93 -6.14 16.42
N SER A 37 -3.33 -5.66 15.34
CA SER A 37 -3.12 -4.23 15.11
C SER A 37 -3.76 -3.81 13.79
N TRP A 38 -4.59 -2.77 13.89
CA TRP A 38 -5.09 -1.99 12.77
C TRP A 38 -4.21 -0.75 12.55
N THR A 39 -2.89 -0.89 12.72
CA THR A 39 -1.96 0.23 12.52
C THR A 39 -1.60 0.29 11.03
N ILE A 40 -2.03 1.35 10.34
CA ILE A 40 -1.63 1.59 8.95
C ILE A 40 -0.13 1.89 8.94
N SER A 41 0.63 0.99 8.31
CA SER A 41 2.09 1.09 8.17
C SER A 41 2.51 1.06 6.70
N ALA A 42 3.76 1.44 6.43
CA ALA A 42 4.34 1.37 5.10
C ALA A 42 4.39 -0.08 4.58
N VAL A 43 4.74 -1.04 5.45
CA VAL A 43 4.79 -2.47 5.06
C VAL A 43 3.39 -3.07 4.97
N PHE A 44 2.49 -2.75 5.91
CA PHE A 44 1.12 -3.27 5.88
C PHE A 44 0.10 -2.20 6.28
N PRO A 45 -0.93 -1.92 5.45
CA PRO A 45 -1.29 -2.60 4.20
C PRO A 45 -0.68 -1.95 2.94
N THR A 46 0.05 -0.83 3.06
CA THR A 46 0.46 0.02 1.93
C THR A 46 1.24 -0.75 0.85
N ALA A 47 2.23 -1.58 1.22
CA ALA A 47 2.99 -2.39 0.26
C ALA A 47 2.12 -3.38 -0.52
N VAL A 48 1.20 -4.05 0.18
CA VAL A 48 0.27 -5.03 -0.41
C VAL A 48 -0.67 -4.34 -1.39
N LEU A 49 -1.21 -3.18 -1.00
CA LEU A 49 -2.06 -2.37 -1.86
C LEU A 49 -1.31 -1.87 -3.09
N ALA A 50 -0.04 -1.46 -2.97
CA ALA A 50 0.74 -0.96 -4.10
C ALA A 50 0.93 -2.03 -5.19
N ILE A 51 1.24 -3.26 -4.77
CA ILE A 51 1.38 -4.41 -5.69
C ILE A 51 0.01 -4.73 -6.32
N GLY A 52 -1.05 -4.76 -5.52
CA GLY A 52 -2.40 -5.06 -5.99
C GLY A 52 -2.95 -4.03 -6.98
N PHE A 53 -2.81 -2.74 -6.66
CA PHE A 53 -3.23 -1.66 -7.55
C PHE A 53 -2.43 -1.64 -8.84
N TYR A 54 -1.11 -1.87 -8.78
CA TYR A 54 -0.33 -1.97 -10.00
C TYR A 54 -0.77 -3.16 -10.86
N ALA A 55 -1.10 -4.32 -10.27
CA ALA A 55 -1.64 -5.45 -11.02
C ALA A 55 -2.95 -5.13 -11.73
N ILE A 56 -3.87 -4.40 -11.08
CA ILE A 56 -5.13 -3.98 -11.69
C ILE A 56 -4.87 -3.05 -12.88
N VAL A 57 -4.02 -2.04 -12.69
CA VAL A 57 -3.66 -1.05 -13.73
C VAL A 57 -2.96 -1.74 -14.91
N TYR A 58 -2.12 -2.73 -14.61
CA TYR A 58 -1.41 -3.53 -15.59
C TYR A 58 -2.35 -4.39 -16.45
N GLU A 59 -3.34 -5.04 -15.83
CA GLU A 59 -4.36 -5.85 -16.53
C GLU A 59 -5.27 -4.98 -17.41
N LEU A 60 -5.51 -3.73 -17.01
CA LEU A 60 -6.19 -2.71 -17.83
C LEU A 60 -5.38 -2.27 -19.07
N GLY A 61 -4.14 -2.76 -19.23
CA GLY A 61 -3.27 -2.45 -20.35
C GLY A 61 -2.34 -1.25 -20.13
N TYR A 62 -2.34 -0.63 -18.95
CA TYR A 62 -1.43 0.46 -18.62
C TYR A 62 -0.11 -0.11 -18.05
N GLN A 63 0.96 0.02 -18.84
CA GLN A 63 2.25 -0.61 -18.53
C GLN A 63 3.38 0.41 -18.49
N GLY A 64 4.49 0.03 -17.87
CA GLY A 64 5.73 0.81 -17.84
C GLY A 64 6.06 1.40 -16.46
N TYR A 65 7.29 1.91 -16.37
CA TYR A 65 7.89 2.35 -15.11
C TYR A 65 7.22 3.61 -14.54
N ILE A 66 6.79 4.52 -15.40
CA ILE A 66 6.09 5.74 -14.97
C ILE A 66 4.74 5.38 -14.35
N VAL A 67 4.00 4.44 -14.96
CA VAL A 67 2.72 3.96 -14.44
C VAL A 67 2.90 3.30 -13.07
N ALA A 68 3.93 2.46 -12.93
CA ALA A 68 4.28 1.85 -11.65
C ALA A 68 4.60 2.89 -10.55
N LEU A 69 5.42 3.89 -10.88
CA LEU A 69 5.80 4.96 -9.97
C LEU A 69 4.56 5.75 -9.50
N ILE A 70 3.72 6.19 -10.45
CA ILE A 70 2.49 6.93 -10.15
C ILE A 70 1.55 6.09 -9.28
N THR A 71 1.39 4.79 -9.61
CA THR A 71 0.55 3.88 -8.84
C THR A 71 1.04 3.76 -7.40
N GLY A 72 2.35 3.60 -7.19
CA GLY A 72 2.95 3.56 -5.85
C GLY A 72 2.71 4.85 -5.06
N ILE A 73 2.87 6.01 -5.71
CA ILE A 73 2.61 7.33 -5.09
C ILE A 73 1.15 7.44 -4.65
N ILE A 74 0.21 7.14 -5.56
CA ILE A 74 -1.23 7.19 -5.28
C ILE A 74 -1.59 6.23 -4.14
N THR A 75 -1.00 5.03 -4.12
CA THR A 75 -1.26 4.02 -3.08
C THR A 75 -0.83 4.51 -1.70
N ALA A 76 0.34 5.13 -1.57
CA ALA A 76 0.81 5.66 -0.30
C ALA A 76 -0.06 6.84 0.20
N LEU A 77 -0.49 7.72 -0.71
CA LEU A 77 -1.43 8.79 -0.39
C LEU A 77 -2.79 8.24 0.06
N PHE A 78 -3.31 7.24 -0.67
CA PHE A 78 -4.55 6.56 -0.33
C PHE A 78 -4.47 5.92 1.05
N SER A 79 -3.38 5.20 1.34
CA SER A 79 -3.16 4.52 2.61
C SER A 79 -3.12 5.50 3.78
N LYS A 80 -2.48 6.66 3.62
CA LYS A 80 -2.43 7.66 4.69
C LYS A 80 -3.72 8.44 4.90
N PHE A 81 -4.39 8.88 3.84
CA PHE A 81 -5.44 9.89 3.96
C PHE A 81 -6.86 9.33 3.81
N ILE A 82 -7.02 8.21 3.12
CA ILE A 82 -8.32 7.69 2.70
C ILE A 82 -8.64 6.36 3.38
N LEU A 83 -7.67 5.46 3.51
CA LEU A 83 -7.91 4.11 3.98
C LEU A 83 -8.55 4.06 5.38
N GLU A 84 -8.05 4.88 6.30
CA GLU A 84 -8.58 5.03 7.67
C GLU A 84 -10.03 5.56 7.71
N LYS A 85 -10.47 6.28 6.67
CA LYS A 85 -11.84 6.82 6.57
C LYS A 85 -12.80 5.85 5.89
N VAL A 86 -12.28 4.98 5.02
CA VAL A 86 -13.08 4.04 4.24
C VAL A 86 -13.32 2.75 5.00
N VAL A 87 -12.34 2.30 5.78
CA VAL A 87 -12.43 1.03 6.50
C VAL A 87 -12.63 1.30 7.98
N PRO A 88 -13.68 0.73 8.61
CA PRO A 88 -13.92 0.93 10.03
C PRO A 88 -12.72 0.40 10.84
N VAL A 89 -12.22 1.23 11.74
CA VAL A 89 -11.23 0.79 12.73
C VAL A 89 -11.95 -0.19 13.67
N PRO A 90 -11.44 -1.43 13.84
CA PRO A 90 -12.04 -2.35 14.79
C PRO A 90 -11.95 -1.75 16.19
N GLU A 91 -13.05 -1.80 16.95
CA GLU A 91 -13.04 -1.45 18.36
C GLU A 91 -11.98 -2.32 19.06
N SER A 92 -10.92 -1.70 19.54
CA SER A 92 -9.95 -2.38 20.40
C SER A 92 -10.67 -2.85 21.66
N GLU A 93 -10.35 -4.05 22.13
CA GLU A 93 -10.69 -4.54 23.48
C GLU A 93 -9.99 -3.70 24.57
N GLU A 94 -10.22 -2.38 24.60
CA GLU A 94 -9.76 -1.45 25.64
C GLU A 94 -10.96 -0.83 26.38
N SER A 95 -12.07 -1.58 26.48
CA SER A 95 -13.21 -1.27 27.36
C SER A 95 -13.27 -2.16 28.61
N HIS A 96 -12.20 -2.91 28.89
CA HIS A 96 -12.11 -3.78 30.07
C HIS A 96 -10.70 -3.73 30.68
N GLU A 97 -10.36 -2.61 31.30
CA GLU A 97 -9.54 -2.56 32.52
C GLU A 97 -9.85 -1.30 33.33
#